data_AF-A0A1X1RFY3-F1
#
_entry.id   AF-A0A1X1RFY3-F1
#
_cell.length_a   1.000
_cell.length_b   1.000
_cell.length_c   1.000
_cell.angle_alpha   90.00
_cell.angle_beta   90.00
_cell.angle_gamma   90.00
#
_symmetry.space_group_name_H-M   'P 1'
#
loop_
_entity.id
_entity.type
_entity.pdbx_description
1 polymer ?
#
loop_
_entity_poly.entity_id
_entity_poly.type
_entity_poly.pdbx_seq_one_letter_code
_entity_poly.pdbx_strand_id
1 'polypeptide(L)' 'MYELTWRYGDEHVTVPLRDLTPDGLLDAAANADMDYSIFSDLFLVRLLYSLTYQVLTHGRAEVSVDGVGELVVRRAA' A
#
# COMPACT_ATOMS: atom_id res chain seq x y z
N MET A 1 -13.22 7.12 -7.30
CA MET A 1 -11.81 6.71 -7.46
C MET A 1 -11.37 6.04 -6.17
N TYR A 2 -10.39 5.13 -6.17
CA TYR A 2 -9.81 4.59 -4.93
C TYR A 2 -8.44 5.21 -4.69
N GLU A 3 -8.09 5.41 -3.43
CA GLU A 3 -6.81 5.92 -2.97
C GLU A 3 -6.16 4.89 -2.04
N LEU A 4 -4.85 4.74 -2.16
CA LEU A 4 -4.00 4.00 -1.25
C LEU A 4 -3.25 5.01 -0.37
N THR A 5 -3.34 4.85 0.94
CA THR A 5 -2.53 5.58 1.91
C THR A 5 -1.58 4.61 2.60
N TRP A 6 -0.29 4.86 2.50
CA TRP A 6 0.73 4.22 3.36
C TRP A 6 0.92 5.08 4.60
N ARG A 7 0.88 4.48 5.79
CA ARG A 7 1.23 5.10 7.07
C ARG A 7 2.41 4.40 7.73
N TYR A 8 3.39 5.16 8.18
CA TYR A 8 4.52 4.66 8.95
C TYR A 8 4.90 5.69 10.02
N GLY A 9 4.71 5.34 11.30
CA GLY A 9 4.82 6.32 12.38
C GLY A 9 3.84 7.49 12.20
N ASP A 10 4.36 8.72 12.21
CA ASP A 10 3.60 9.95 11.94
C ASP A 10 3.52 10.31 10.44
N GLU A 11 4.27 9.61 9.59
CA GLU A 11 4.34 9.88 8.16
C GLU A 11 3.28 9.14 7.37
N HIS A 12 2.77 9.78 6.32
CA HIS A 12 1.86 9.12 5.39
C HIS A 12 1.97 9.65 3.96
N VAL A 13 1.82 8.73 3.01
CA VAL A 13 1.81 9.02 1.57
C VAL A 13 0.50 8.51 0.99
N THR A 14 -0.21 9.34 0.22
CA THR A 14 -1.45 8.94 -0.46
C THR A 14 -1.31 9.06 -1.96
N VAL A 15 -1.66 7.98 -2.67
CA VAL A 15 -1.63 7.90 -4.14
C VAL A 15 -2.94 7.33 -4.69
N PRO A 16 -3.37 7.70 -5.90
CA PRO A 16 -4.50 7.04 -6.54
C PRO A 16 -4.21 5.56 -6.76
N LEU A 17 -5.15 4.67 -6.45
CA LEU A 17 -4.96 3.22 -6.58
C LEU A 17 -4.65 2.79 -8.02
N ARG A 18 -5.18 3.52 -9.02
CA ARG A 18 -4.91 3.26 -10.44
C ARG A 18 -3.46 3.53 -10.86
N ASP A 19 -2.75 4.35 -10.09
CA ASP A 19 -1.35 4.72 -10.33
C ASP A 19 -0.41 3.79 -9.55
N LEU A 20 -0.96 2.75 -8.91
CA LEU A 20 -0.20 1.75 -8.18
C LEU A 20 0.55 0.83 -9.13
N THR A 21 1.81 1.16 -9.37
CA THR A 21 2.79 0.29 -10.03
C THR A 21 3.76 -0.26 -8.98
N PRO A 22 4.50 -1.34 -9.28
CA PRO A 22 5.62 -1.77 -8.46
C PRO A 22 6.58 -0.62 -8.13
N ASP A 23 6.93 0.20 -9.13
CA ASP A 23 7.80 1.38 -8.95
C ASP A 23 7.15 2.41 -8.02
N GLY A 24 5.84 2.68 -8.14
CA GLY A 24 5.15 3.60 -7.26
C GLY A 24 5.07 3.13 -5.80
N LEU A 25 5.04 1.82 -5.56
CA LEU A 25 5.17 1.24 -4.22
C LEU A 25 6.59 1.40 -3.66
N LEU A 26 7.60 1.18 -4.50
CA LEU A 26 9.01 1.36 -4.13
C LEU A 26 9.32 2.83 -3.84
N ASP A 27 8.80 3.76 -4.65
CA ASP A 27 8.94 5.20 -4.44
C ASP A 27 8.24 5.65 -3.16
N ALA A 28 7.03 5.16 -2.89
CA ALA A 28 6.31 5.46 -1.65
C ALA A 28 7.07 4.94 -0.42
N ALA A 29 7.68 3.76 -0.53
CA ALA A 29 8.48 3.17 0.53
C ALA A 29 9.81 3.91 0.76
N ALA A 30 10.49 4.29 -0.32
CA ALA A 30 11.71 5.10 -0.26
C ALA A 30 11.44 6.46 0.38
N ASN A 31 10.31 7.10 0.06
CA ASN A 31 9.89 8.36 0.68
C ASN A 31 9.55 8.24 2.17
N ALA A 32 9.21 7.03 2.65
CA ALA A 32 8.91 6.74 4.06
C ALA A 32 10.12 6.13 4.81
N ASP A 33 11.33 6.24 4.24
CA ASP A 33 12.61 5.75 4.79
C ASP A 33 12.59 4.25 5.18
N MET A 34 11.92 3.44 4.36
CA MET A 34 11.73 2.01 4.62
C MET A 34 12.84 1.17 4.00
N ASP A 35 13.13 0.02 4.61
CA ASP A 35 14.03 -0.95 4.01
C ASP A 35 13.42 -1.54 2.73
N TYR A 36 14.00 -1.20 1.58
CA TYR A 36 13.57 -1.67 0.26
C TYR A 36 13.74 -3.19 0.08
N SER A 37 14.52 -3.87 0.93
CA SER A 37 14.82 -5.31 0.81
C SER A 37 13.59 -6.21 0.97
N ILE A 38 12.55 -5.73 1.67
CA ILE A 38 11.31 -6.46 1.90
C ILE A 38 10.40 -6.50 0.65
N PHE A 39 10.62 -5.58 -0.29
CA PHE A 39 9.80 -5.38 -1.50
C PHE A 39 10.15 -6.38 -2.61
N SER A 40 10.25 -7.65 -2.25
CA SER A 40 10.35 -8.72 -3.24
C SER A 40 9.10 -8.81 -4.12
N ASP A 41 9.25 -9.32 -5.34
CA ASP A 41 8.13 -9.57 -6.26
C ASP A 41 7.00 -10.36 -5.58
N LEU A 42 7.35 -11.36 -4.76
CA LEU A 42 6.38 -12.19 -4.04
C LEU A 42 5.60 -11.39 -2.99
N PHE A 43 6.26 -10.48 -2.28
CA PHE A 43 5.61 -9.57 -1.33
C PHE A 43 4.62 -8.66 -2.07
N LEU A 44 5.07 -8.02 -3.17
CA LEU A 44 4.24 -7.13 -3.98
C LEU A 44 2.99 -7.84 -4.52
N VAL A 45 3.14 -9.05 -5.08
CA VAL A 45 2.00 -9.84 -5.58
C VAL A 45 1.01 -10.17 -4.47
N ARG A 46 1.49 -10.60 -3.30
CA ARG A 46 0.61 -10.93 -2.15
C ARG A 46 -0.10 -9.70 -1.61
N LEU A 47 0.60 -8.57 -1.53
CA LEU A 47 0.03 -7.30 -1.09
C LEU A 47 -1.08 -6.86 -2.04
N LEU A 48 -0.80 -6.81 -3.34
CA LEU A 48 -1.78 -6.41 -4.36
C LEU A 48 -3.00 -7.33 -4.38
N TYR A 49 -2.79 -8.64 -4.26
CA TYR A 49 -3.88 -9.61 -4.15
C TYR A 49 -4.76 -9.34 -2.92
N SER A 50 -4.15 -9.17 -1.74
CA SER A 50 -4.86 -8.91 -0.49
C SER A 50 -5.68 -7.62 -0.57
N LEU A 51 -5.07 -6.53 -1.04
CA LEU A 51 -5.74 -5.24 -1.21
C LEU A 51 -6.93 -5.35 -2.17
N THR A 52 -6.73 -6.00 -3.32
CA THR A 52 -7.79 -6.17 -4.32
C THR A 52 -8.94 -7.02 -3.77
N TYR A 53 -8.62 -8.16 -3.13
CA TYR A 53 -9.62 -9.05 -2.55
C TYR A 53 -10.48 -8.31 -1.52
N GLN A 54 -9.84 -7.62 -0.56
CA GLN A 54 -10.55 -6.87 0.49
C GLN A 54 -11.39 -5.72 -0.08
N VAL A 55 -10.89 -4.98 -1.07
CA VAL A 55 -11.69 -3.93 -1.74
C VAL A 55 -12.92 -4.53 -2.41
N LEU A 56 -12.80 -5.67 -3.09
CA LEU A 56 -13.91 -6.33 -3.76
C LEU A 56 -14.94 -6.89 -2.77
N THR A 57 -14.50 -7.40 -1.61
CA THR A 57 -15.40 -8.01 -0.62
C THR A 57 -15.99 -7.01 0.37
N HIS A 58 -15.26 -5.94 0.71
CA HIS A 58 -15.61 -5.04 1.82
C HIS A 58 -15.68 -3.56 1.41
N GLY A 59 -15.33 -3.21 0.18
CA GLY A 59 -15.30 -1.82 -0.31
C GLY A 59 -14.15 -0.98 0.26
N ARG A 60 -13.28 -1.58 1.06
CA ARG A 60 -12.07 -1.00 1.67
C ARG A 60 -11.03 -2.11 1.88
N ALA A 61 -9.76 -1.75 1.98
CA ALA A 61 -8.72 -2.67 2.41
C ALA A 61 -7.81 -2.06 3.46
N GLU A 62 -7.30 -2.90 4.34
CA GLU A 62 -6.34 -2.54 5.37
C GLU A 62 -5.33 -3.69 5.50
N VAL A 63 -4.05 -3.38 5.40
CA VAL A 63 -2.96 -4.35 5.53
C VAL A 63 -1.90 -3.76 6.45
N SER A 64 -1.65 -4.43 7.57
CA SER A 64 -0.53 -4.12 8.45
C SER A 64 0.66 -5.00 8.08
N VAL A 65 1.82 -4.37 7.89
CA VAL A 65 3.09 -5.02 7.60
C VAL A 65 3.99 -4.76 8.80
N ASP A 66 4.32 -5.81 9.55
CA ASP A 66 5.07 -5.68 10.80
C ASP A 66 6.43 -5.00 10.58
N GLY A 67 6.76 -4.03 11.44
CA GLY A 67 7.96 -3.20 11.32
C GLY A 67 7.97 -2.21 10.14
N VAL A 68 6.92 -2.16 9.34
CA VAL A 68 6.84 -1.43 8.06
C VAL A 68 5.56 -0.57 8.01
N GLY A 69 4.55 -0.81 8.83
CA GLY A 69 3.40 0.08 8.96
C GLY A 69 2.16 -0.40 8.20
N GLU A 70 1.28 0.52 7.82
CA GLU A 70 -0.10 0.20 7.45
C GLU A 70 -0.44 0.75 6.05
N LEU A 71 -1.02 -0.09 5.21
CA LEU A 71 -1.57 0.26 3.90
C LEU A 71 -3.10 0.25 3.97
N VAL A 72 -3.71 1.40 3.72
CA VAL A 72 -5.16 1.60 3.73
C VAL A 72 -5.65 1.96 2.34
N VAL A 73 -6.59 1.19 1.79
CA VAL A 73 -7.28 1.52 0.54
C VAL A 73 -8.72 1.89 0.83
N ARG A 74 -9.13 3.06 0.36
CA ARG A 74 -10.50 3.56 0.50
C ARG A 74 -10.97 4.25 -0.76
N ARG A 75 -12.29 4.37 -0.91
CA ARG A 75 -12.87 5.22 -1.95
C ARG A 75 -12.53 6.68 -1.63
N ALA A 76 -11.97 7.39 -2.60
CA ALA A 76 -11.77 8.84 -2.55
C ALA A 76 -13.12 9.52 -2.31
N ALA A 77 -13.13 10.56 -1.48
CA ALA A 77 -14.31 11.37 -1.18
C ALA A 77 -14.78 12.17 -2.40
#